data_AF-A0A167WSE1-F1
#
_entry.id   AF-A0A167WSE1-F1
#
_cell.length_a   1.000
_cell.length_b   1.000
_cell.length_c   1.000
_cell.angle_alpha   90.00
_cell.angle_beta   90.00
_cell.angle_gamma   90.00
#
_symmetry.space_group_name_H-M   'P 1'
#
loop_
_entity.id
_entity.type
_entity.pdbx_description
1 polymer ?
#
loop_
_entity_poly.entity_id
_entity_poly.type
_entity_poly.pdbx_seq_one_letter_code
_entity_poly.pdbx_strand_id
1 'polypeptide(L)'
;MAYDTLVRECERLHGELAQARRDGVSRAAPAARAPSDVAAILGRLPRPDDGDSGERRLNLTMKGTQFFALERLVAHFSLSKPAVVERLIDWADDTLTKSLYDDEAAFNRYIDRNRNEK
;
A
#
# COMPACT_ATOMS: atom_id res chain seq x y z
N MET A 1 33.06 17.53 -27.82
CA MET A 1 33.60 16.17 -28.03
C MET A 1 33.30 15.22 -26.87
N ALA A 2 33.69 15.49 -25.60
CA ALA A 2 33.37 14.59 -24.48
C ALA A 2 31.92 14.73 -23.97
N TYR A 3 31.38 15.95 -23.98
CA TYR A 3 30.01 16.25 -23.55
C TYR A 3 28.96 15.64 -24.49
N ASP A 4 29.18 15.74 -25.81
CA ASP A 4 28.25 15.23 -26.83
C ASP A 4 28.14 13.70 -26.79
N THR A 5 29.24 13.02 -26.43
CA THR A 5 29.26 11.56 -26.23
C THR A 5 28.43 11.16 -25.01
N LEU A 6 28.52 11.93 -23.92
CA LEU A 6 27.75 11.67 -22.70
C LEU A 6 26.25 11.89 -22.91
N VAL A 7 25.88 12.94 -23.65
CA VAL A 7 24.47 13.22 -23.99
C VAL A 7 23.87 12.07 -24.79
N ARG A 8 24.59 11.55 -25.80
CA ARG A 8 24.13 10.40 -26.59
C ARG A 8 23.98 9.12 -25.76
N GLU A 9 24.86 8.91 -24.78
CA GLU A 9 24.76 7.76 -23.90
C GLU A 9 23.56 7.88 -22.95
N CYS A 10 23.28 9.07 -22.43
CA CYS A 10 22.08 9.32 -21.64
C CYS A 10 20.79 9.11 -22.45
N GLU A 11 20.74 9.57 -23.70
CA GLU A 11 19.59 9.36 -24.59
C GLU A 11 19.36 7.87 -24.86
N ARG A 12 20.43 7.12 -25.10
CA ARG A 12 20.36 5.66 -25.30
C ARG A 12 19.81 4.95 -24.07
N LEU A 13 20.32 5.25 -22.88
CA LEU A 13 19.89 4.63 -21.63
C LEU A 13 18.42 4.96 -21.29
N HIS A 14 17.96 6.18 -21.58
CA HIS A 14 16.54 6.53 -21.42
C HIS A 14 15.64 5.76 -22.39
N GLY A 15 16.08 5.55 -23.63
CA GLY A 15 15.38 4.72 -24.61
C GLY A 15 15.25 3.25 -24.16
N GLU A 16 16.34 2.67 -23.64
CA GLU A 16 16.38 1.31 -23.12
C GLU A 16 15.47 1.13 -21.89
N LEU A 17 15.46 2.10 -20.96
CA LEU A 17 14.56 2.09 -19.81
C LEU A 17 13.08 2.22 -20.21
N ALA A 18 12.77 3.07 -21.19
CA ALA A 18 11.41 3.24 -21.70
C ALA A 18 10.91 1.98 -22.42
N GLN A 19 11.80 1.24 -23.08
CA GLN A 19 11.49 -0.03 -23.73
C GLN A 19 11.31 -1.15 -22.70
N ALA A 20 12.21 -1.28 -21.72
CA ALA A 20 12.11 -2.26 -20.64
C ALA A 20 10.83 -2.09 -19.80
N ARG A 21 10.39 -0.84 -19.57
CA ARG A 21 9.09 -0.56 -18.93
C ARG A 21 7.92 -1.03 -19.78
N ARG A 22 7.94 -0.81 -21.09
CA ARG A 22 6.88 -1.26 -22.00
C ARG A 22 6.81 -2.79 -22.06
N ASP A 23 7.96 -3.44 -22.18
CA ASP A 23 8.04 -4.91 -22.25
C ASP A 23 7.66 -5.57 -20.90
N GLY A 24 7.98 -4.92 -19.78
CA GLY A 24 7.53 -5.33 -18.45
C GLY A 24 6.02 -5.17 -18.22
N VAL A 25 5.40 -4.11 -18.77
CA VAL A 25 3.94 -3.89 -18.73
C VAL A 25 3.21 -4.91 -19.61
N SER A 26 3.76 -5.26 -20.77
CA SER A 26 3.14 -6.25 -21.68
C SER A 26 3.29 -7.69 -21.21
N ARG A 27 4.29 -8.01 -20.37
CA ARG A 27 4.50 -9.36 -19.81
C ARG A 27 3.76 -9.61 -18.48
N ALA A 28 3.11 -8.59 -17.92
CA ALA A 28 2.23 -8.77 -16.78
C ALA A 28 0.95 -9.50 -17.21
N ALA A 29 1.02 -10.83 -17.28
CA ALA A 29 -0.14 -11.70 -17.05
C ALA A 29 -0.83 -11.22 -15.75
N PRO A 30 -2.16 -11.34 -15.62
CA PRO A 30 -2.89 -10.73 -14.51
C PRO A 30 -2.43 -11.38 -13.21
N ALA A 31 -1.40 -10.79 -12.61
CA ALA A 31 -0.96 -11.11 -11.28
C ALA A 31 -2.19 -10.83 -10.43
N ALA A 32 -2.69 -11.88 -9.77
CA ALA A 32 -3.73 -11.81 -8.75
C ALA A 32 -3.60 -10.47 -8.02
N ARG A 33 -4.60 -9.58 -8.21
CA ARG A 33 -4.60 -8.16 -7.82
C ARG A 33 -3.71 -7.92 -6.60
N ALA A 34 -2.45 -7.58 -6.88
CA ALA A 34 -1.48 -7.21 -5.87
C ALA A 34 -1.91 -5.87 -5.27
N PRO A 35 -1.49 -5.56 -4.03
CA PRO A 35 -2.20 -4.67 -3.14
C PRO A 35 -2.38 -3.31 -3.79
N SER A 36 -3.62 -2.81 -3.70
CA SER A 36 -3.99 -1.45 -4.08
C SER A 36 -2.87 -0.47 -3.70
N ASP A 37 -2.51 0.39 -4.64
CA ASP A 37 -1.45 1.39 -4.47
C ASP A 37 -1.66 2.17 -3.16
N VAL A 38 -0.68 2.08 -2.24
CA VAL A 38 -0.69 2.77 -0.95
C VAL A 38 -0.86 4.28 -1.13
N ALA A 39 -0.38 4.84 -2.25
CA ALA A 39 -0.61 6.24 -2.57
C ALA A 39 -2.05 6.54 -2.95
N ALA A 40 -2.72 5.65 -3.68
CA ALA A 40 -4.14 5.78 -3.98
C ALA A 40 -5.00 5.65 -2.70
N ILE A 41 -4.58 4.80 -1.77
CA ILE A 41 -5.26 4.58 -0.48
C ILE A 41 -5.11 5.80 0.43
N LEU A 42 -3.88 6.27 0.62
CA LEU A 42 -3.60 7.41 1.48
C LEU A 42 -4.05 8.73 0.84
N GLY A 43 -4.31 8.77 -0.47
CA GLY A 43 -5.00 9.88 -1.13
C GLY A 43 -6.53 9.84 -1.04
N ARG A 44 -7.12 8.73 -0.58
CA ARG A 44 -8.58 8.56 -0.47
C ARG A 44 -9.15 9.41 0.66
N LEU A 45 -10.37 9.92 0.47
CA LEU A 45 -11.12 10.59 1.52
C LEU A 45 -11.43 9.59 2.65
N PRO A 46 -11.36 9.98 3.94
CA PRO A 46 -11.74 9.12 5.06
C PRO A 46 -13.16 8.56 4.88
N ARG A 47 -13.39 7.36 5.42
CA ARG A 47 -14.74 6.81 5.54
C ARG A 47 -15.58 7.79 6.38
N PRO A 48 -16.84 8.08 5.99
CA PRO A 48 -17.71 8.90 6.83
C PRO A 48 -17.86 8.25 8.21
N ASP A 49 -17.86 9.09 9.25
CA ASP A 49 -17.96 8.66 10.65
C ASP A 49 -19.19 7.77 10.86
N ASP A 50 -18.95 6.50 11.23
CA ASP A 50 -19.98 5.53 11.59
C ASP A 50 -20.43 5.90 13.02
N GLY A 51 -21.31 6.91 13.11
CA GLY A 51 -21.63 7.65 14.34
C GLY A 51 -21.72 6.86 15.64
N ASP A 52 -21.23 7.50 16.71
CA ASP A 52 -21.15 7.03 18.10
C ASP A 52 -20.36 5.72 18.30
N SER A 53 -19.34 5.48 17.47
CA SER A 53 -18.28 4.54 17.79
C SER A 53 -17.33 5.19 18.80
N GLY A 54 -17.74 5.27 20.08
CA GLY A 54 -17.03 6.02 21.12
C GLY A 54 -15.50 5.97 21.02
N GLU A 55 -14.85 7.14 21.05
CA GLU A 55 -13.41 7.30 20.81
C GLU A 55 -12.58 6.32 21.65
N ARG A 56 -11.74 5.51 20.99
CA ARG A 56 -10.80 4.60 21.66
C ARG A 56 -9.37 5.05 21.43
N ARG A 57 -8.57 5.07 22.50
CA ARG A 57 -7.13 5.36 22.40
C ARG A 57 -6.37 4.12 21.97
N LEU A 58 -5.60 4.24 20.88
CA LEU A 58 -4.71 3.21 20.40
C LEU A 58 -3.25 3.60 20.73
N ASN A 59 -2.56 2.73 21.46
CA ASN A 59 -1.11 2.83 21.68
C ASN A 59 -0.40 1.76 20.86
N LEU A 60 0.58 2.17 20.04
CA LEU A 60 1.32 1.27 19.15
C LEU A 60 2.78 1.21 19.53
N THR A 61 3.31 0.00 19.64
CA THR A 61 4.75 -0.25 19.71
C THR A 61 5.21 -0.79 18.36
N MET A 62 6.23 -0.17 17.77
CA MET A 62 6.74 -0.56 16.45
C MET A 62 8.27 -0.53 16.43
N LYS A 63 8.86 -1.33 15.53
CA LYS A 63 10.32 -1.34 15.32
C LYS A 63 10.76 -0.01 14.68
N GLY A 64 12.03 0.36 14.88
CA GLY A 64 12.56 1.63 14.34
C GLY A 64 12.37 1.78 12.82
N THR A 65 12.50 0.70 12.05
CA THR A 65 12.25 0.71 10.60
C THR A 65 10.80 1.04 10.24
N GLN A 66 9.84 0.53 10.99
CA GLN A 66 8.40 0.80 10.81
C GLN A 66 8.07 2.23 11.21
N PHE A 67 8.71 2.73 12.26
CA PHE A 67 8.57 4.13 12.69
C PHE A 67 9.01 5.10 11.58
N PHE A 68 10.19 4.91 11.00
CA PHE A 68 10.66 5.76 9.89
C PHE A 68 9.82 5.62 8.62
N ALA A 69 9.25 4.44 8.38
CA ALA A 69 8.30 4.26 7.29
C ALA A 69 7.04 5.10 7.51
N LEU A 70 6.50 5.13 8.73
CA LEU A 70 5.35 5.98 9.08
C LEU A 70 5.67 7.47 8.91
N GLU A 71 6.83 7.94 9.38
CA GLU A 71 7.26 9.34 9.20
C GLU A 71 7.32 9.75 7.72
N ARG A 72 7.84 8.86 6.87
CA ARG A 72 7.88 9.12 5.41
C ARG A 72 6.50 9.24 4.80
N LEU A 73 5.53 8.41 5.22
CA LEU A 73 4.16 8.48 4.73
C LEU A 73 3.49 9.78 5.18
N VAL A 74 3.67 10.15 6.45
CA VAL A 74 3.21 11.43 7.01
C VAL A 74 3.72 12.61 6.18
N ALA A 75 5.03 12.65 5.89
CA ALA A 75 5.65 13.72 5.11
C ALA A 75 5.14 13.73 3.65
N HIS A 76 4.99 12.57 3.03
CA HIS A 76 4.59 12.47 1.62
C HIS A 76 3.13 12.89 1.39
N PHE A 77 2.21 12.46 2.25
CA PHE A 77 0.78 12.75 2.11
C PHE A 77 0.32 13.99 2.88
N SER A 78 1.21 14.63 3.65
CA SER A 78 0.89 15.79 4.50
C SER A 78 -0.27 15.51 5.46
N LEU A 79 -0.29 14.32 6.05
CA LEU A 79 -1.31 13.85 7.00
C LEU A 79 -0.74 13.78 8.41
N SER A 80 -1.59 13.85 9.42
CA SER A 80 -1.17 13.53 10.78
C SER A 80 -0.86 12.03 10.90
N LYS A 81 0.04 11.65 11.82
CA LYS A 81 0.31 10.24 12.16
C LYS A 81 -0.97 9.42 12.40
N PRO A 82 -1.92 9.85 13.25
CA PRO A 82 -3.15 9.10 13.47
C PRO A 82 -3.97 8.94 12.18
N ALA A 83 -4.07 9.97 11.34
CA ALA A 83 -4.81 9.87 10.07
C ALA A 83 -4.18 8.87 9.09
N VAL A 84 -2.84 8.76 9.07
CA VAL A 84 -2.17 7.72 8.26
C VAL A 84 -2.49 6.33 8.81
N VAL A 85 -2.43 6.14 10.12
CA VAL A 85 -2.73 4.85 10.77
C VAL A 85 -4.18 4.44 10.53
N GLU A 86 -5.13 5.36 10.70
CA GLU A 86 -6.55 5.16 10.46
C GLU A 86 -6.81 4.70 9.02
N ARG A 87 -6.28 5.42 8.02
CA ARG A 87 -6.42 5.03 6.60
C ARG A 87 -5.81 3.68 6.27
N LEU A 88 -4.71 3.30 6.92
CA LEU A 88 -4.11 1.98 6.75
C LEU A 88 -4.98 0.88 7.36
N ILE A 89 -5.60 1.15 8.51
CA ILE A 89 -6.54 0.21 9.17
C ILE A 89 -7.78 0.02 8.29
N ASP A 90 -8.40 1.13 7.85
CA ASP A 90 -9.57 1.10 6.97
C ASP A 90 -9.28 0.32 5.70
N TRP A 91 -8.09 0.50 5.12
CA TRP A 91 -7.69 -0.26 3.94
C TRP A 91 -7.49 -1.74 4.21
N ALA A 92 -6.84 -2.09 5.31
CA ALA A 92 -6.64 -3.48 5.68
C ALA A 92 -7.98 -4.18 5.88
N ASP A 93 -8.93 -3.52 6.55
CA ASP A 93 -10.30 -4.00 6.73
C ASP A 93 -11.04 -4.11 5.39
N ASP A 94 -11.05 -3.07 4.57
CA ASP A 94 -11.67 -3.07 3.24
C ASP A 94 -11.12 -4.21 2.36
N THR A 95 -9.82 -4.47 2.44
CA THR A 95 -9.14 -5.50 1.65
C THR A 95 -9.56 -6.89 2.11
N LEU A 96 -9.60 -7.12 3.42
CA LEU A 96 -10.06 -8.37 3.99
C LEU A 96 -11.54 -8.60 3.71
N THR A 97 -12.38 -7.61 4.00
CA THR A 97 -13.83 -7.62 3.78
C THR A 97 -14.16 -7.90 2.32
N LYS A 98 -13.58 -7.18 1.34
CA LYS A 98 -13.83 -7.45 -0.09
C LYS A 98 -13.36 -8.83 -0.55
N SER A 99 -12.41 -9.45 0.14
CA SER A 99 -11.89 -10.77 -0.19
C SER A 99 -12.61 -11.93 0.50
N LEU A 100 -13.31 -11.67 1.63
CA LEU A 100 -13.82 -12.71 2.54
C LEU A 100 -15.34 -12.61 2.79
N TYR A 101 -16.00 -11.47 2.56
CA TYR A 101 -17.42 -11.32 2.93
C TYR A 101 -18.43 -12.05 2.02
N ASP A 102 -18.03 -12.50 0.82
CA ASP A 102 -18.88 -13.40 0.04
C ASP A 102 -18.94 -14.83 0.65
N ASP A 103 -18.06 -15.14 1.60
CA ASP A 103 -18.03 -16.43 2.33
C ASP A 103 -17.61 -16.22 3.79
N GLU A 104 -18.57 -15.87 4.65
CA GLU A 104 -18.37 -15.71 6.10
C GLU A 104 -17.74 -16.97 6.77
N ALA A 105 -17.93 -18.15 6.17
CA ALA A 105 -17.26 -19.37 6.62
C ALA A 105 -15.78 -19.43 6.21
N ALA A 106 -15.35 -18.73 5.15
CA ALA A 106 -13.93 -18.55 4.81
C ALA A 106 -13.20 -17.66 5.83
N PHE A 107 -13.84 -16.59 6.30
CA PHE A 107 -13.26 -15.73 7.34
C PHE A 107 -13.03 -16.51 8.64
N ASN A 108 -14.03 -17.26 9.12
CA ASN A 108 -13.91 -18.09 10.33
C ASN A 108 -12.80 -19.15 10.19
N ARG A 109 -12.72 -19.83 9.03
CA ARG A 109 -11.63 -20.79 8.74
C ARG A 109 -10.24 -20.15 8.75
N TYR A 110 -10.09 -18.92 8.26
CA TYR A 110 -8.81 -18.18 8.31
C TYR A 110 -8.38 -17.87 9.75
N ILE A 111 -9.32 -17.42 10.59
CA ILE A 111 -9.05 -17.14 12.01
C ILE A 111 -8.72 -18.43 12.76
N ASP A 112 -9.49 -19.49 12.55
CA ASP A 112 -9.26 -20.78 13.22
C ASP A 112 -7.94 -21.42 12.84
N ARG A 113 -7.54 -21.33 11.56
CA ARG A 113 -6.23 -21.82 11.11
C ARG A 113 -5.07 -21.10 11.79
N ASN A 114 -5.10 -19.77 11.82
CA ASN A 114 -4.04 -18.98 12.46
C ASN A 114 -3.99 -19.18 13.98
N ARG A 115 -5.10 -19.56 14.61
CA ARG A 115 -5.16 -19.87 16.04
C ARG A 115 -4.54 -21.22 16.39
N ASN A 116 -4.64 -22.20 15.48
CA ASN A 116 -4.15 -23.57 15.68
C ASN A 116 -2.68 -23.78 15.26
N GLU A 117 -2.07 -22.79 14.60
CA GLU A 117 -0.65 -22.80 14.21
C GLU A 117 0.28 -22.13 15.27
N LYS A 118 -0.23 -21.84 16.48
CA LYS A 118 0.54 -21.40 17.66
C LYS A 118 0.60 -22.49 18.72
#